data_AF-A0A0R2K0L3-F1
#
_entry.id   AF-A0A0R2K0L3-F1
#
_cell.length_a   1.000
_cell.length_b   1.000
_cell.length_c   1.000
_cell.angle_alpha   90.00
_cell.angle_beta   90.00
_cell.angle_gamma   90.00
#
_symmetry.space_group_name_H-M   'P 1'
#
loop_
_entity.id
_entity.type
_entity.pdbx_description
1 polymer ?
#
loop_
_entity_poly.entity_id
_entity_poly.type
_entity_poly.pdbx_seq_one_letter_code
_entity_poly.pdbx_strand_id
1 'polypeptide(L)'
;MINLKTKGGQKLLAAGNWVWSLFTINFAWFLINFSVILTAIILGSLDFNVTFVVINLILTFMLAIFTIPSLMASFATVQDWQINGNASYFKKQFINWIDMLKNYKLNIGFAFVFGILIFLNKWFFGNVFPHMFILTSTVIVMAILITMSFQVGTKSEQSFTELCLEYPMRILGATLIFIALLVLNLVLQLAFLIVICSISLSVYFTYRMFGGRVEKND
;
A
#
# COMPACT_ATOMS: atom_id res chain seq x y z
N MET A 1 20.77 4.00 -32.67
CA MET A 1 19.29 3.97 -32.75
C MET A 1 18.82 2.58 -32.39
N ILE A 2 18.08 2.42 -31.28
CA ILE A 2 17.58 1.10 -30.86
C ILE A 2 16.46 0.70 -31.82
N ASN A 3 16.62 -0.42 -32.52
CA ASN A 3 15.61 -0.90 -33.46
C ASN A 3 14.49 -1.62 -32.67
N LEU A 4 13.43 -0.86 -32.38
CA LEU A 4 12.28 -1.27 -31.58
C LEU A 4 11.41 -2.35 -32.25
N LYS A 5 11.66 -2.69 -33.52
CA LYS A 5 10.95 -3.77 -34.25
C LYS A 5 11.57 -5.17 -34.06
N THR A 6 12.72 -5.28 -33.41
CA THR A 6 13.34 -6.57 -33.10
C THR A 6 12.67 -7.24 -31.89
N LYS A 7 12.73 -8.58 -31.77
CA LYS A 7 12.23 -9.30 -30.57
C LYS A 7 12.81 -8.73 -29.25
N GLY A 8 14.05 -8.24 -29.28
CA GLY A 8 14.68 -7.56 -28.14
C GLY A 8 14.13 -6.15 -27.90
N GLY A 9 13.94 -5.36 -28.96
CA GLY A 9 13.33 -4.03 -28.88
C GLY A 9 11.87 -4.04 -28.38
N GLN A 10 11.08 -5.03 -28.80
CA GLN A 10 9.71 -5.23 -28.31
C GLN A 10 9.68 -5.64 -26.83
N LYS A 11 10.59 -6.51 -26.40
CA LYS A 11 10.75 -6.86 -24.97
C LYS A 11 11.17 -5.64 -24.13
N LEU A 12 12.04 -4.79 -24.66
CA LEU A 12 12.51 -3.59 -23.97
C LEU A 12 11.41 -2.52 -23.88
N LEU A 13 10.59 -2.37 -24.93
CA LEU A 13 9.39 -1.53 -24.89
C LEU A 13 8.34 -2.05 -23.91
N ALA A 14 8.09 -3.36 -23.89
CA ALA A 14 7.17 -3.98 -22.94
C ALA A 14 7.63 -3.77 -21.50
N ALA A 15 8.94 -3.94 -21.22
CA ALA A 15 9.53 -3.68 -19.91
C ALA A 15 9.47 -2.18 -19.54
N GLY A 16 9.77 -1.28 -20.46
CA GLY A 16 9.68 0.16 -20.24
C GLY A 16 8.25 0.61 -19.94
N ASN A 17 7.28 0.09 -20.68
CA ASN A 17 5.86 0.37 -20.46
C ASN A 17 5.35 -0.21 -19.13
N TRP A 18 5.84 -1.40 -18.74
CA TRP A 18 5.55 -2.02 -17.46
C TRP A 18 6.05 -1.16 -16.28
N VAL A 19 7.30 -0.69 -16.36
CA VAL A 19 7.87 0.23 -15.36
C VAL A 19 7.10 1.54 -15.33
N TRP A 20 6.71 2.07 -16.49
CA TRP A 20 5.94 3.31 -16.59
C TRP A 20 4.56 3.22 -15.94
N SER A 21 3.82 2.12 -16.16
CA SER A 21 2.52 1.90 -15.51
C SER A 21 2.68 1.87 -13.99
N LEU A 22 3.64 1.10 -13.46
CA LEU A 22 3.92 1.04 -12.02
C LEU A 22 4.33 2.38 -11.42
N PHE A 23 5.13 3.16 -12.15
CA PHE A 23 5.54 4.51 -11.76
C PHE A 23 4.32 5.44 -11.67
N THR A 24 3.44 5.45 -12.68
CA THR A 24 2.27 6.34 -12.67
C THR A 24 1.28 6.04 -11.54
N ILE A 25 1.13 4.76 -11.17
CA ILE A 25 0.31 4.33 -10.01
C ILE A 25 0.94 4.85 -8.70
N ASN A 26 2.24 4.62 -8.51
CA ASN A 26 2.94 5.06 -7.31
C ASN A 26 2.99 6.58 -7.18
N PHE A 27 3.21 7.29 -8.28
CA PHE A 27 3.26 8.75 -8.28
C PHE A 27 1.90 9.34 -7.86
N ALA A 28 0.79 8.81 -8.40
CA ALA A 28 -0.54 9.20 -7.94
C ALA A 28 -0.76 8.86 -6.46
N TRP A 29 -0.39 7.65 -6.02
CA TRP A 29 -0.49 7.26 -4.62
C TRP A 29 0.29 8.19 -3.69
N PHE A 30 1.52 8.55 -4.09
CA PHE A 30 2.39 9.44 -3.33
C PHE A 30 1.78 10.83 -3.18
N LEU A 31 1.26 11.41 -4.27
CA LEU A 31 0.60 12.72 -4.21
C LEU A 31 -0.61 12.71 -3.28
N ILE A 32 -1.41 11.64 -3.30
CA ILE A 32 -2.56 11.48 -2.39
C ILE A 32 -2.11 11.41 -0.93
N ASN A 33 -0.98 10.75 -0.66
CA ASN A 33 -0.50 10.47 0.70
C ASN A 33 0.55 11.43 1.23
N PHE A 34 1.01 12.38 0.42
CA PHE A 34 2.14 13.24 0.75
C PHE A 34 1.95 13.97 2.09
N SER A 35 0.75 14.52 2.30
CA SER A 35 0.39 15.20 3.54
C SER A 35 0.41 14.26 4.76
N VAL A 36 -0.02 13.01 4.59
CA VAL A 36 -0.01 11.99 5.64
C VAL A 36 1.42 11.64 6.02
N ILE A 37 2.28 11.42 5.02
CA ILE A 37 3.70 11.10 5.22
C ILE A 37 4.39 12.22 6.00
N LEU A 38 4.17 13.48 5.59
CA LEU A 38 4.73 14.64 6.28
C LEU A 38 4.26 14.72 7.74
N THR A 39 2.95 14.51 7.96
CA THR A 39 2.36 14.53 9.31
C THR A 39 2.91 13.40 10.18
N ALA A 40 3.12 12.20 9.62
CA ALA A 40 3.72 11.08 10.33
C ALA A 40 5.18 11.34 10.72
N ILE A 41 5.97 11.98 9.84
CA ILE A 41 7.35 12.38 10.15
C ILE A 41 7.37 13.39 11.29
N ILE A 42 6.52 14.42 11.23
CA ILE A 42 6.39 15.42 12.30
C ILE A 42 6.00 14.72 13.61
N LEU A 43 4.96 13.88 13.60
CA LEU A 43 4.51 13.16 14.79
C LEU A 43 5.60 12.29 15.42
N GLY A 44 6.42 11.62 14.61
CA GLY A 44 7.53 10.79 15.07
C GLY A 44 8.59 11.59 15.85
N SER A 45 8.81 12.86 15.47
CA SER A 45 9.77 13.76 16.10
C SER A 45 9.30 14.39 17.42
N LEU A 46 8.00 14.30 17.73
CA LEU A 46 7.44 14.93 18.92
C LEU A 46 7.59 14.05 20.16
N ASP A 47 7.77 14.68 21.32
CA ASP A 47 7.67 14.01 22.61
C ASP A 47 6.22 13.66 22.95
N PHE A 48 6.05 12.72 23.88
CA PHE A 48 4.72 12.33 24.33
C PHE A 48 4.08 13.45 25.17
N ASN A 49 3.26 14.28 24.53
CA ASN A 49 2.55 15.41 25.13
C ASN A 49 1.17 15.63 24.47
N VAL A 50 0.45 16.66 24.89
CA VAL A 50 -0.88 17.01 24.33
C VAL A 50 -0.80 17.26 22.82
N THR A 51 0.25 17.93 22.34
CA THR A 51 0.49 18.18 20.92
C THR A 51 0.63 16.88 20.12
N PHE A 52 1.35 15.89 20.65
CA PHE A 52 1.43 14.55 20.06
C PHE A 52 0.06 13.89 19.96
N VAL A 53 -0.76 13.95 21.02
CA VAL A 53 -2.11 13.34 21.02
C VAL A 53 -3.00 13.98 19.95
N VAL A 54 -2.99 15.32 19.86
CA VAL A 54 -3.79 16.05 18.87
C VAL A 54 -3.33 15.73 17.45
N ILE A 55 -2.02 15.72 17.18
CA ILE A 55 -1.49 15.40 15.85
C ILE A 55 -1.74 13.92 15.50
N ASN A 56 -1.68 13.00 16.48
CA ASN A 56 -2.03 11.60 16.26
C ASN A 56 -3.51 11.43 15.88
N LEU A 57 -4.41 12.20 16.49
CA LEU A 57 -5.82 12.23 16.12
C LEU A 57 -6.00 12.74 14.68
N ILE A 58 -5.33 13.83 14.30
CA ILE A 58 -5.34 14.37 12.94
C ILE A 58 -4.82 13.31 11.95
N LEU A 59 -3.67 12.69 12.26
CA LEU A 59 -3.09 11.63 11.46
C LEU A 59 -4.06 10.46 11.28
N THR A 60 -4.79 10.08 12.34
CA THR A 60 -5.81 9.03 12.29
C THR A 60 -6.90 9.37 11.27
N PHE A 61 -7.43 10.60 11.28
CA PHE A 61 -8.39 11.03 10.25
C PHE A 61 -7.79 11.03 8.85
N MET A 62 -6.54 11.47 8.71
CA MET A 62 -5.83 11.46 7.44
C MET A 62 -5.62 10.04 6.90
N LEU A 63 -5.31 9.06 7.75
CA LEU A 63 -5.19 7.65 7.36
C LEU A 63 -6.52 7.11 6.79
N ALA A 64 -7.65 7.49 7.39
CA ALA A 64 -8.97 7.06 6.93
C ALA A 64 -9.35 7.63 5.56
N ILE A 65 -8.92 8.85 5.24
CA ILE A 65 -9.31 9.54 4.00
C ILE A 65 -8.30 9.27 2.87
N PHE A 66 -7.00 9.22 3.20
CA PHE A 66 -5.95 9.16 2.20
C PHE A 66 -5.34 7.76 2.10
N THR A 67 -4.72 7.27 3.17
CA THR A 67 -3.84 6.09 3.08
C THR A 67 -4.56 4.78 2.86
N ILE A 68 -5.57 4.49 3.68
CA ILE A 68 -6.30 3.23 3.57
C ILE A 68 -7.07 3.14 2.24
N PRO A 69 -7.85 4.15 1.82
CA PRO A 69 -8.51 4.13 0.51
C PRO A 69 -7.55 4.07 -0.66
N SER A 70 -6.40 4.77 -0.57
CA SER A 70 -5.40 4.77 -1.64
C SER A 70 -4.68 3.42 -1.78
N LEU A 71 -4.51 2.67 -0.69
CA LEU A 71 -4.01 1.29 -0.75
C LEU A 71 -5.01 0.38 -1.49
N MET A 72 -6.31 0.45 -1.14
CA MET A 72 -7.36 -0.31 -1.85
C MET A 72 -7.44 0.06 -3.33
N ALA A 73 -7.34 1.35 -3.64
CA ALA A 73 -7.31 1.85 -5.00
C ALA A 73 -6.10 1.31 -5.78
N SER A 74 -4.95 1.14 -5.13
CA SER A 74 -3.76 0.56 -5.76
C SER A 74 -4.01 -0.89 -6.20
N PHE A 75 -4.69 -1.69 -5.39
CA PHE A 75 -5.08 -3.06 -5.78
C PHE A 75 -6.03 -3.07 -6.98
N ALA A 76 -7.04 -2.19 -6.99
CA ALA A 76 -7.96 -2.07 -8.12
C ALA A 76 -7.25 -1.62 -9.41
N THR A 77 -6.34 -0.66 -9.29
CA THR A 77 -5.59 -0.13 -10.44
C THR A 77 -4.58 -1.15 -10.97
N VAL A 78 -3.93 -1.93 -10.09
CA VAL A 78 -3.04 -3.03 -10.49
C VAL A 78 -3.82 -4.16 -11.18
N GLN A 79 -5.02 -4.50 -10.70
CA GLN A 79 -5.88 -5.46 -11.39
C GLN A 79 -6.25 -4.97 -12.80
N ASP A 80 -6.70 -3.72 -12.92
CA ASP A 80 -7.04 -3.10 -14.21
C ASP A 80 -5.85 -3.10 -15.17
N TRP A 81 -4.64 -2.89 -14.64
CA TRP A 81 -3.39 -2.99 -15.39
C TRP A 81 -3.05 -4.41 -15.85
N GLN A 82 -3.30 -5.43 -15.03
CA GLN A 82 -3.07 -6.82 -15.44
C GLN A 82 -4.05 -7.26 -16.55
N ILE A 83 -5.28 -6.74 -16.58
CA ILE A 83 -6.30 -7.10 -17.58
C ILE A 83 -6.14 -6.28 -18.87
N ASN A 84 -6.00 -4.96 -18.75
CA ASN A 84 -6.07 -4.04 -19.89
C ASN A 84 -4.69 -3.66 -20.46
N GLY A 85 -3.60 -4.12 -19.84
CA GLY A 85 -2.24 -3.95 -20.36
C GLY A 85 -1.65 -2.55 -20.14
N ASN A 86 -0.68 -2.16 -20.97
CA ASN A 86 0.17 -1.02 -20.66
C ASN A 86 -0.46 0.35 -21.01
N ALA A 87 -0.70 1.18 -19.99
CA ALA A 87 -1.17 2.56 -20.12
C ALA A 87 -0.68 3.43 -18.93
N SER A 88 -0.95 4.74 -19.00
CA SER A 88 -0.81 5.62 -17.84
C SER A 88 -1.98 5.41 -16.89
N TYR A 89 -1.71 4.97 -15.67
CA TYR A 89 -2.72 4.66 -14.66
C TYR A 89 -2.91 5.77 -13.63
N PHE A 90 -2.27 6.93 -13.83
CA PHE A 90 -2.34 8.07 -12.92
C PHE A 90 -3.79 8.51 -12.64
N LYS A 91 -4.56 8.80 -13.70
CA LYS A 91 -5.96 9.23 -13.58
C LYS A 91 -6.83 8.11 -12.98
N LYS A 92 -6.56 6.85 -13.34
CA LYS A 92 -7.30 5.69 -12.86
C LYS A 92 -7.12 5.51 -11.35
N GLN A 93 -5.90 5.69 -10.84
CA GLN A 93 -5.61 5.65 -9.41
C GLN A 93 -6.42 6.68 -8.62
N PHE A 94 -6.53 7.93 -9.11
CA PHE A 94 -7.36 8.96 -8.47
C PHE A 94 -8.86 8.62 -8.48
N ILE A 95 -9.37 8.13 -9.62
CA ILE A 95 -10.78 7.71 -9.72
C ILE A 95 -11.07 6.57 -8.75
N ASN A 96 -10.20 5.55 -8.72
CA ASN A 96 -10.33 4.42 -7.81
C ASN A 96 -10.21 4.88 -6.35
N TRP A 97 -9.31 5.81 -6.03
CA TRP A 97 -9.20 6.38 -4.68
C TRP A 97 -10.51 7.04 -4.22
N ILE A 98 -11.13 7.86 -5.09
CA ILE A 98 -12.43 8.48 -4.80
C ILE A 98 -13.52 7.41 -4.60
N ASP A 99 -13.53 6.35 -5.41
CA ASP A 99 -14.49 5.26 -5.25
C ASP A 99 -14.31 4.51 -3.93
N MET A 100 -13.06 4.26 -3.53
CA MET A 100 -12.72 3.56 -2.29
C MET A 100 -13.01 4.36 -1.02
N LEU A 101 -13.19 5.69 -1.10
CA LEU A 101 -13.69 6.50 0.02
C LEU A 101 -15.07 6.05 0.51
N LYS A 102 -15.90 5.45 -0.37
CA LYS A 102 -17.24 4.95 -0.02
C LYS A 102 -17.20 3.83 1.02
N ASN A 103 -16.07 3.13 1.17
CA ASN A 103 -15.86 2.07 2.17
C ASN A 103 -15.56 2.63 3.57
N TYR A 104 -16.35 3.61 4.03
CA TYR A 104 -16.07 4.39 5.25
C TYR A 104 -15.90 3.53 6.51
N LYS A 105 -16.64 2.43 6.65
CA LYS A 105 -16.54 1.54 7.82
C LYS A 105 -15.16 0.90 7.93
N LEU A 106 -14.63 0.37 6.82
CA LEU A 106 -13.29 -0.22 6.77
C LEU A 106 -12.22 0.86 6.96
N ASN A 107 -12.37 1.98 6.25
CA ASN A 107 -11.43 3.10 6.31
C ASN A 107 -11.24 3.63 7.74
N ILE A 108 -12.35 3.93 8.42
CA ILE A 108 -12.33 4.45 9.80
C ILE A 108 -11.86 3.36 10.76
N GLY A 109 -12.31 2.12 10.59
CA GLY A 109 -11.95 0.99 11.46
C GLY A 109 -10.43 0.76 11.49
N PHE A 110 -9.81 0.60 10.33
CA PHE A 110 -8.36 0.43 10.25
C PHE A 110 -7.61 1.67 10.72
N ALA A 111 -8.06 2.87 10.34
CA ALA A 111 -7.40 4.11 10.74
C ALA A 111 -7.36 4.25 12.25
N PHE A 112 -8.49 4.00 12.92
CA PHE A 112 -8.59 4.05 14.37
C PHE A 112 -7.65 3.06 15.06
N VAL A 113 -7.59 1.82 14.56
CA VAL A 113 -6.66 0.80 15.08
C VAL A 113 -5.21 1.26 14.91
N PHE A 114 -4.83 1.79 13.74
CA PHE A 114 -3.48 2.36 13.54
C PHE A 114 -3.20 3.55 14.45
N GLY A 115 -4.18 4.45 14.64
CA GLY A 115 -4.06 5.58 15.56
C GLY A 115 -3.79 5.16 17.01
N ILE A 116 -4.48 4.10 17.48
CA ILE A 116 -4.22 3.50 18.79
C ILE A 116 -2.83 2.88 18.82
N LEU A 117 -2.44 2.10 17.81
CA LEU A 117 -1.12 1.46 17.78
C LEU A 117 0.01 2.48 17.80
N ILE A 118 -0.11 3.60 17.07
CA ILE A 118 0.87 4.70 17.08
C ILE A 118 0.95 5.35 18.47
N PHE A 119 -0.19 5.61 19.09
CA PHE A 119 -0.26 6.15 20.45
C PHE A 119 0.42 5.22 21.46
N LEU A 120 0.05 3.93 21.46
CA LEU A 120 0.62 2.93 22.36
C LEU A 120 2.12 2.77 22.11
N ASN A 121 2.55 2.79 20.85
CA ASN A 121 3.97 2.66 20.50
C ASN A 121 4.81 3.75 21.16
N LYS A 122 4.34 5.01 21.16
CA LYS A 122 5.02 6.13 21.80
C LYS A 122 4.93 6.05 23.32
N TRP A 123 3.78 5.64 23.87
CA TRP A 123 3.56 5.49 25.31
C TRP A 123 4.49 4.45 25.94
N PHE A 124 4.68 3.31 25.27
CA PHE A 124 5.51 2.21 25.75
C PHE A 124 6.96 2.26 25.26
N PHE A 125 7.39 3.38 24.67
CA PHE A 125 8.76 3.54 24.19
C PHE A 125 9.74 3.37 25.35
N GLY A 126 10.75 2.50 25.17
CA GLY A 126 11.72 2.14 26.22
C GLY A 126 11.39 0.85 26.99
N ASN A 127 10.18 0.32 26.89
CA ASN A 127 9.82 -0.97 27.48
C ASN A 127 9.80 -2.08 26.41
N VAL A 128 10.72 -3.05 26.51
CA VAL A 128 10.89 -4.09 25.48
C VAL A 128 9.63 -4.92 25.25
N PHE A 129 9.03 -5.46 26.31
CA PHE A 129 7.89 -6.38 26.18
C PHE A 129 6.63 -5.74 25.57
N PRO A 130 6.11 -4.60 26.07
CA PRO A 130 4.94 -3.96 25.48
C PRO A 130 5.23 -3.44 24.07
N HIS A 131 6.43 -2.93 23.82
CA HIS A 131 6.83 -2.46 22.50
C HIS A 131 6.83 -3.59 21.46
N MET A 132 7.38 -4.77 21.81
CA MET A 132 7.33 -5.96 20.94
C MET A 132 5.90 -6.43 20.67
N PHE A 133 5.02 -6.38 21.66
CA PHE A 133 3.61 -6.73 21.49
C PHE A 133 2.90 -5.78 20.51
N ILE A 134 3.16 -4.47 20.62
CA ILE A 134 2.60 -3.46 19.73
C ILE A 134 3.10 -3.67 18.30
N LEU A 135 4.41 -3.87 18.11
CA LEU A 135 4.99 -4.14 16.79
C LEU A 135 4.38 -5.39 16.14
N THR A 136 4.25 -6.47 16.91
CA THR A 136 3.64 -7.71 16.42
C THR A 136 2.18 -7.49 16.03
N SER A 137 1.43 -6.75 16.84
CA SER A 137 0.04 -6.36 16.55
C SER A 137 -0.06 -5.51 15.29
N THR A 138 0.87 -4.57 15.08
CA THR A 138 0.95 -3.76 13.85
C THR A 138 1.16 -4.63 12.62
N VAL A 139 2.05 -5.63 12.68
CA VAL A 139 2.27 -6.56 11.56
C VAL A 139 1.00 -7.34 11.24
N ILE A 140 0.29 -7.85 12.25
CA ILE A 140 -0.97 -8.58 12.07
C ILE A 140 -2.03 -7.69 11.44
N VAL A 141 -2.25 -6.48 11.99
CA VAL A 141 -3.23 -5.52 11.46
C VAL A 141 -2.89 -5.13 10.02
N MET A 142 -1.60 -4.96 9.69
CA MET A 142 -1.16 -4.68 8.33
C MET A 142 -1.48 -5.83 7.37
N ALA A 143 -1.27 -7.09 7.79
CA ALA A 143 -1.63 -8.26 6.98
C ALA A 143 -3.14 -8.33 6.70
N ILE A 144 -3.96 -8.03 7.72
CA ILE A 144 -5.43 -7.97 7.58
C ILE A 144 -5.80 -6.83 6.62
N LEU A 145 -5.20 -5.64 6.78
CA LEU A 145 -5.43 -4.50 5.90
C LEU A 145 -5.10 -4.84 4.44
N ILE A 146 -3.94 -5.44 4.18
CA ILE A 146 -3.50 -5.82 2.84
C ILE A 146 -4.49 -6.80 2.21
N THR A 147 -4.92 -7.82 2.96
CA THR A 147 -5.84 -8.86 2.47
C THR A 147 -7.24 -8.29 2.18
N MET A 148 -7.77 -7.46 3.10
CA MET A 148 -9.03 -6.75 2.89
C MET A 148 -8.95 -5.78 1.71
N SER A 149 -7.82 -5.08 1.57
CA SER A 149 -7.60 -4.15 0.47
C SER A 149 -7.52 -4.86 -0.88
N PHE A 150 -6.94 -6.06 -0.92
CA PHE A 150 -6.97 -6.93 -2.08
C PHE A 150 -8.39 -7.37 -2.40
N GLN A 151 -9.16 -7.85 -1.42
CA GLN A 151 -10.53 -8.33 -1.64
C GLN A 151 -11.43 -7.21 -2.20
N VAL A 152 -11.43 -6.04 -1.56
CA VAL A 152 -12.23 -4.88 -1.98
C VAL A 152 -11.74 -4.33 -3.32
N GLY A 153 -10.43 -4.17 -3.47
CA GLY A 153 -9.84 -3.62 -4.69
C GLY A 153 -10.03 -4.52 -5.91
N THR A 154 -10.01 -5.84 -5.72
CA THR A 154 -10.15 -6.81 -6.82
C THR A 154 -11.57 -7.31 -7.07
N LYS A 155 -12.51 -6.96 -6.18
CA LYS A 155 -13.87 -7.53 -6.12
C LYS A 155 -13.86 -9.06 -6.14
N SER A 156 -12.89 -9.67 -5.46
CA SER A 156 -12.78 -11.12 -5.37
C SER A 156 -14.02 -11.70 -4.68
N GLU A 157 -14.59 -12.77 -5.25
CA GLU A 157 -15.71 -13.51 -4.65
C GLU A 157 -15.28 -14.33 -3.43
N GLN A 158 -13.98 -14.60 -3.29
CA GLN A 158 -13.44 -15.32 -2.14
C GLN A 158 -13.53 -14.47 -0.87
N SER A 159 -14.01 -15.09 0.22
CA SER A 159 -14.09 -14.46 1.53
C SER A 159 -12.69 -14.27 2.13
N PHE A 160 -12.55 -13.28 3.03
CA PHE A 160 -11.30 -13.03 3.78
C PHE A 160 -10.75 -14.30 4.45
N THR A 161 -11.65 -15.13 4.99
CA THR A 161 -11.30 -16.37 5.69
C THR A 161 -10.76 -17.42 4.72
N GLU A 162 -11.33 -17.55 3.53
CA GLU A 162 -10.86 -18.47 2.49
C GLU A 162 -9.48 -18.05 1.98
N LEU A 163 -9.27 -16.76 1.71
CA LEU A 163 -7.95 -16.21 1.33
C LEU A 163 -6.87 -16.46 2.39
N CYS A 164 -7.21 -16.31 3.67
CA CYS A 164 -6.30 -16.59 4.78
C CYS A 164 -5.97 -18.08 4.93
N LEU A 165 -6.91 -18.97 4.66
CA LEU A 165 -6.73 -20.42 4.77
C LEU A 165 -6.00 -21.01 3.56
N GLU A 166 -6.25 -20.51 2.35
CA GLU A 166 -5.61 -21.00 1.13
C GLU A 166 -4.15 -20.53 1.00
N TYR A 167 -3.82 -19.31 1.47
CA TYR A 167 -2.52 -18.69 1.20
C TYR A 167 -1.82 -18.03 2.41
N PRO A 168 -1.77 -18.66 3.61
CA PRO A 168 -1.25 -18.02 4.83
C PRO A 168 0.22 -17.59 4.74
N MET A 169 1.09 -18.46 4.22
CA MET A 169 2.52 -18.15 4.06
C MET A 169 2.78 -17.08 3.00
N ARG A 170 1.91 -17.00 2.00
CA ARG A 170 2.01 -15.98 0.95
C ARG A 170 1.59 -14.61 1.46
N ILE A 171 0.57 -14.54 2.32
CA ILE A 171 0.17 -13.31 3.01
C ILE A 171 1.33 -12.78 3.85
N LEU A 172 1.97 -13.65 4.64
CA LEU A 172 3.13 -13.26 5.45
C LEU A 172 4.30 -12.79 4.58
N GLY A 173 4.62 -13.50 3.50
CA GLY A 173 5.65 -13.09 2.55
C GLY A 173 5.35 -11.73 1.89
N ALA A 174 4.13 -11.53 1.41
CA ALA A 174 3.66 -10.26 0.84
C ALA A 174 3.74 -9.11 1.86
N THR A 175 3.33 -9.35 3.10
CA THR A 175 3.40 -8.35 4.18
C THR A 175 4.85 -8.02 4.53
N LEU A 176 5.74 -9.02 4.60
CA LEU A 176 7.17 -8.80 4.84
C LEU A 176 7.83 -8.02 3.71
N ILE A 177 7.51 -8.34 2.45
CA ILE A 177 7.98 -7.59 1.28
C ILE A 177 7.47 -6.14 1.33
N PHE A 178 6.19 -5.93 1.66
CA PHE A 178 5.60 -4.60 1.82
C PHE A 178 6.35 -3.79 2.88
N ILE A 179 6.57 -4.37 4.07
CA ILE A 179 7.29 -3.73 5.17
C ILE A 179 8.75 -3.47 4.79
N ALA A 180 9.44 -4.44 4.20
CA ALA A 180 10.84 -4.30 3.82
C ALA A 180 11.03 -3.20 2.76
N LEU A 181 10.16 -3.12 1.75
CA LEU A 181 10.17 -2.06 0.76
C LEU A 181 9.86 -0.69 1.39
N LEU A 182 8.93 -0.62 2.34
CA LEU A 182 8.61 0.62 3.05
C LEU A 182 9.80 1.08 3.92
N VAL A 183 10.45 0.18 4.66
CA VAL A 183 11.64 0.47 5.48
C VAL A 183 12.82 0.91 4.61
N LEU A 184 13.10 0.18 3.52
CA LEU A 184 14.18 0.53 2.59
C LEU A 184 13.95 1.95 2.04
N ASN A 185 12.71 2.30 1.72
CA ASN A 185 12.33 3.62 1.28
C ASN A 185 12.53 4.73 2.34
N LEU A 186 12.23 4.45 3.61
CA LEU A 186 12.48 5.40 4.71
C LEU A 186 13.98 5.61 4.97
N VAL A 187 14.77 4.53 4.93
CA VAL A 187 16.21 4.56 5.21
C VAL A 187 17.00 5.24 4.09
N LEU A 188 16.65 4.95 2.84
CA LEU A 188 17.42 5.49 1.70
C LEU A 188 17.17 6.99 1.46
N GLN A 189 16.16 7.61 2.11
CA GLN A 189 15.71 9.01 1.87
C GLN A 189 15.49 9.35 0.38
N LEU A 190 15.49 8.34 -0.49
CA LEU A 190 15.41 8.47 -1.93
C LEU A 190 13.93 8.57 -2.28
N ALA A 191 13.42 9.81 -2.30
CA ALA A 191 12.08 10.14 -2.77
C ALA A 191 11.76 9.49 -4.14
N PHE A 192 12.78 9.25 -4.96
CA PHE A 192 12.71 8.56 -6.24
C PHE A 192 12.28 7.07 -6.14
N LEU A 193 12.80 6.33 -5.16
CA LEU A 193 12.47 4.89 -4.97
C LEU A 193 11.06 4.68 -4.41
N ILE A 194 10.59 5.60 -3.56
CA ILE A 194 9.20 5.66 -3.09
C ILE A 194 8.23 5.76 -4.27
N VAL A 195 8.58 6.64 -5.22
CA VAL A 195 7.75 6.94 -6.40
C VAL A 195 7.82 5.84 -7.47
N ILE A 196 8.86 5.00 -7.50
CA ILE A 196 8.99 3.96 -8.54
C ILE A 196 8.58 2.57 -8.06
N CYS A 197 8.88 2.19 -6.82
CA CYS A 197 8.86 0.77 -6.42
C CYS A 197 8.17 0.44 -5.09
N SER A 198 7.64 1.38 -4.32
CA SER A 198 7.19 1.00 -2.97
C SER A 198 5.88 0.23 -2.97
N ILE A 199 4.81 0.83 -3.49
CA ILE A 199 3.46 0.35 -3.17
C ILE A 199 2.85 -0.39 -4.35
N SER A 200 2.95 0.12 -5.57
CA SER A 200 2.47 -0.57 -6.76
C SER A 200 3.21 -1.89 -6.99
N LEU A 201 4.53 -1.95 -6.72
CA LEU A 201 5.31 -3.18 -6.84
C LEU A 201 4.94 -4.18 -5.74
N SER A 202 4.80 -3.72 -4.50
CA SER A 202 4.36 -4.61 -3.42
C SER A 202 2.95 -5.10 -3.64
N VAL A 203 2.03 -4.23 -4.05
CA VAL A 203 0.65 -4.57 -4.44
C VAL A 203 0.64 -5.55 -5.61
N TYR A 204 1.53 -5.39 -6.60
CA TYR A 204 1.69 -6.32 -7.71
C TYR A 204 2.18 -7.70 -7.26
N PHE A 205 3.21 -7.78 -6.42
CA PHE A 205 3.67 -9.06 -5.89
C PHE A 205 2.60 -9.74 -5.05
N THR A 206 1.94 -8.98 -4.19
CA THR A 206 0.79 -9.45 -3.40
C THR A 206 -0.31 -9.99 -4.31
N TYR A 207 -0.71 -9.23 -5.33
CA TYR A 207 -1.71 -9.62 -6.33
C TYR A 207 -1.34 -10.94 -7.05
N ARG A 208 -0.08 -11.07 -7.48
CA ARG A 208 0.46 -12.30 -8.09
C ARG A 208 0.45 -13.48 -7.13
N MET A 209 0.78 -13.26 -5.87
CA MET A 209 0.85 -14.30 -4.84
C MET A 209 -0.54 -14.83 -4.44
N PHE A 210 -1.56 -13.98 -4.46
CA PHE A 210 -2.96 -14.35 -4.24
C PHE A 210 -3.66 -14.92 -5.49
N GLY A 211 -2.95 -15.11 -6.61
CA GLY A 211 -3.52 -15.73 -7.80
C GLY A 211 -4.48 -14.83 -8.58
N GLY A 212 -4.30 -13.49 -8.50
CA GLY A 212 -5.09 -12.56 -9.28
C GLY A 212 -5.11 -12.92 -10.77
N ARG A 213 -6.30 -12.89 -11.39
CA ARG A 213 -6.54 -13.33 -12.77
C ARG A 213 -5.63 -12.58 -13.74
N VAL A 214 -4.67 -13.30 -14.32
CA VAL A 214 -3.97 -12.87 -15.53
C VAL A 214 -4.78 -13.41 -16.69
N GLU A 215 -5.83 -12.69 -17.10
CA GLU A 215 -6.38 -12.94 -18.43
C GLU A 215 -5.32 -12.49 -19.43
N LYS A 216 -4.60 -13.47 -19.99
CA LYS A 216 -3.83 -13.26 -21.21
C LYS A 216 -4.84 -12.84 -22.27
N ASN A 217 -4.82 -11.57 -22.64
CA ASN A 217 -5.25 -11.23 -23.99
C ASN A 217 -4.18 -11.81 -24.92
N ASP A 218 -4.53 -12.95 -25.53
CA ASP A 218 -3.82 -13.54 -26.67
C ASP A 218 -3.65 -12.52 -27.81
#